data_AF-A0A5R8WI15-F1
#
_entry.id   AF-A0A5R8WI15-F1
#
_cell.length_a   1.000
_cell.length_b   1.000
_cell.length_c   1.000
_cell.angle_alpha   90.00
_cell.angle_beta   90.00
_cell.angle_gamma   90.00
#
_symmetry.space_group_name_H-M   'P 1'
#
loop_
_entity.id
_entity.type
_entity.pdbx_description
1 polymer ?
#
loop_
_entity_poly.entity_id
_entity_poly.type
_entity_poly.pdbx_seq_one_letter_code
_entity_poly.pdbx_strand_id
1 'polypeptide(L)'
;MIYPNDIHRLFDDLWPAMHASSLHKQHCISILPHIESCFRKWGDNYDFLLDGLSSLDGIGLTIASGLIWSTDPMEAVPFDKFTMTYALTERILRNEHISGGHYADACQKIVAYCDGFTMTEADGIERVYEVEDFVREAREKMIDFPGLLGPK
;
A
#
# COMPACT_ATOMS: atom_id res chain seq x y z
N MET A 1 6.66 -12.87 7.60
CA MET A 1 8.10 -12.77 7.22
C MET A 1 8.12 -12.25 5.80
N ILE A 2 9.00 -11.30 5.47
CA ILE A 2 9.11 -10.77 4.11
C ILE A 2 10.20 -11.49 3.33
N TYR A 3 9.97 -11.71 2.04
CA TYR A 3 10.86 -12.35 1.09
C TYR A 3 11.18 -11.40 -0.08
N PRO A 4 12.27 -11.64 -0.82
CA PRO A 4 12.59 -10.85 -2.01
C PRO A 4 11.42 -10.78 -3.01
N ASN A 5 10.68 -11.88 -3.19
CA ASN A 5 9.54 -11.93 -4.12
C ASN A 5 8.41 -10.95 -3.73
N ASP A 6 8.23 -10.66 -2.45
CA ASP A 6 7.24 -9.69 -1.99
C ASP A 6 7.64 -8.26 -2.41
N ILE A 7 8.94 -7.96 -2.36
CA ILE A 7 9.50 -6.70 -2.87
C ILE A 7 9.35 -6.63 -4.40
N HIS A 8 9.62 -7.73 -5.10
CA HIS A 8 9.42 -7.81 -6.55
C HIS A 8 7.96 -7.53 -6.93
N ARG A 9 7.01 -8.24 -6.33
CA ARG A 9 5.57 -8.04 -6.56
C ARG A 9 5.16 -6.58 -6.33
N LEU A 10 5.63 -5.97 -5.24
CA LEU A 10 5.31 -4.58 -4.93
C LEU A 10 5.73 -3.61 -6.04
N PHE A 11 6.98 -3.68 -6.49
CA PHE A 11 7.51 -2.70 -7.44
C PHE A 11 7.27 -3.06 -8.90
N ASP A 12 7.21 -4.34 -9.25
CA ASP A 12 7.04 -4.82 -10.62
C ASP A 12 5.54 -4.85 -11.01
N ASP A 13 4.64 -5.22 -10.08
CA ASP A 13 3.23 -5.46 -10.40
C ASP A 13 2.31 -4.33 -9.93
N LEU A 14 2.50 -3.84 -8.69
CA LEU A 14 1.64 -2.79 -8.11
C LEU A 14 2.13 -1.38 -8.47
N TRP A 15 3.43 -1.12 -8.33
CA TRP A 15 4.05 0.20 -8.52
C TRP A 15 5.06 0.32 -9.67
N PRO A 16 4.81 -0.26 -10.87
CA PRO A 16 5.78 -0.19 -11.97
C PRO A 16 6.02 1.24 -12.49
N ALA A 17 5.06 2.15 -12.33
CA ALA A 17 5.21 3.54 -12.74
C ALA A 17 5.38 4.53 -11.58
N MET A 18 5.61 4.04 -10.37
CA MET A 18 5.99 4.94 -9.27
C MET A 18 7.30 5.64 -9.62
N HIS A 19 7.42 6.91 -9.28
CA HIS A 19 8.67 7.65 -9.49
C HIS A 19 9.83 6.92 -8.81
N ALA A 20 10.93 6.76 -9.55
CA ALA A 20 12.12 6.03 -9.09
C ALA A 20 11.85 4.58 -8.59
N SER A 21 10.79 3.91 -9.07
CA SER A 21 10.41 2.55 -8.64
C SER A 21 11.59 1.56 -8.64
N SER A 22 12.36 1.49 -9.73
CA SER A 22 13.53 0.60 -9.82
C SER A 22 14.61 0.89 -8.76
N LEU A 23 14.83 2.17 -8.42
CA LEU A 23 15.79 2.57 -7.40
C LEU A 23 15.28 2.19 -6.00
N HIS A 24 14.00 2.45 -5.73
CA HIS A 24 13.36 2.05 -4.47
C HIS A 24 13.39 0.53 -4.26
N LYS A 25 13.11 -0.23 -5.32
CA LYS A 25 13.23 -1.70 -5.32
C LYS A 25 14.66 -2.15 -4.98
N GLN A 26 15.65 -1.64 -5.69
CA GLN A 26 17.06 -1.98 -5.45
C GLN A 26 17.49 -1.66 -4.02
N HIS A 27 17.08 -0.48 -3.51
CA HIS A 27 17.32 -0.09 -2.13
C HIS A 27 16.70 -1.08 -1.14
N CYS A 28 15.41 -1.39 -1.28
CA CYS A 28 14.72 -2.35 -0.41
C CYS A 28 15.41 -3.72 -0.40
N ILE A 29 15.83 -4.22 -1.57
CA ILE A 29 16.59 -5.49 -1.68
C ILE A 29 17.92 -5.39 -0.93
N SER A 30 18.65 -4.28 -1.08
CA SER A 30 19.95 -4.07 -0.44
C SER A 30 19.88 -3.99 1.09
N ILE A 31 18.77 -3.49 1.65
CA ILE A 31 18.55 -3.37 3.09
C ILE A 31 17.59 -4.44 3.64
N LEU A 32 17.28 -5.47 2.85
CA LEU A 32 16.34 -6.54 3.22
C LEU A 32 16.56 -7.12 4.63
N PRO A 33 17.79 -7.38 5.11
CA PRO A 33 17.99 -7.87 6.48
C PRO A 33 17.45 -6.94 7.57
N HIS A 34 17.44 -5.62 7.35
CA HIS A 34 16.87 -4.65 8.28
C HIS A 34 15.34 -4.66 8.22
N ILE A 35 14.77 -4.74 7.02
CA ILE A 35 13.33 -4.89 6.79
C ILE A 35 12.83 -6.16 7.48
N GLU A 36 13.49 -7.30 7.25
CA GLU A 36 13.20 -8.58 7.92
C GLU A 36 13.28 -8.47 9.45
N SER A 37 14.22 -7.68 9.98
CA SER A 37 14.31 -7.43 11.43
C SER A 37 13.07 -6.70 11.95
N CYS A 38 12.52 -5.74 11.20
CA CYS A 38 11.26 -5.08 11.56
C CYS A 38 10.10 -6.08 11.57
N PHE A 39 9.95 -6.88 10.50
CA PHE A 39 8.90 -7.90 10.42
C PHE A 39 9.00 -8.95 11.52
N ARG A 40 10.20 -9.40 11.90
CA ARG A 40 10.37 -10.34 13.01
C ARG A 40 9.98 -9.74 14.36
N LYS A 41 10.18 -8.43 14.54
CA LYS A 41 9.92 -7.75 15.81
C LYS A 41 8.45 -7.33 15.96
N TRP A 42 7.81 -6.93 14.87
CA TRP A 42 6.50 -6.28 14.87
C TRP A 42 5.50 -6.85 13.87
N GLY A 43 5.76 -8.02 13.27
CA GLY A 43 4.92 -8.62 12.23
C GLY A 43 3.42 -8.71 12.58
N ASP A 44 3.11 -8.90 13.87
CA ASP A 44 1.74 -9.02 14.37
C ASP A 44 1.12 -7.67 14.81
N ASN A 45 1.82 -6.56 14.60
CA ASN A 45 1.37 -5.21 14.94
C ASN A 45 1.73 -4.22 13.83
N TYR A 46 0.76 -3.96 12.95
CA TYR A 46 0.94 -3.13 11.76
C TYR A 46 1.34 -1.69 12.05
N ASP A 47 0.86 -1.09 13.13
CA ASP A 47 1.23 0.29 13.48
C ASP A 47 2.73 0.37 13.85
N PHE A 48 3.21 -0.50 14.73
CA PHE A 48 4.63 -0.53 15.10
C PHE A 48 5.53 -1.01 13.95
N LEU A 49 5.01 -1.89 13.10
CA LEU A 49 5.73 -2.31 11.90
C LEU A 49 5.90 -1.16 10.92
N LEU A 50 4.84 -0.38 10.66
CA LEU A 50 4.91 0.80 9.80
C LEU A 50 5.88 1.85 10.34
N ASP A 51 5.80 2.17 11.64
CA ASP A 51 6.70 3.12 12.28
C ASP A 51 8.16 2.62 12.24
N GLY A 52 8.38 1.33 12.48
CA GLY A 52 9.69 0.70 12.44
C GLY A 52 10.31 0.67 11.04
N LEU A 53 9.51 0.34 10.02
CA LEU A 53 9.95 0.36 8.61
C LEU A 53 10.22 1.78 8.12
N SER A 54 9.32 2.73 8.41
CA SER A 54 9.45 4.11 7.96
C SER A 54 10.59 4.90 8.63
N SER A 55 11.17 4.32 9.68
CA SER A 55 12.38 4.86 10.33
C SER A 55 13.67 4.39 9.66
N LEU A 56 13.61 3.46 8.70
CA LEU A 56 14.79 3.03 7.93
C LEU A 56 15.12 4.07 6.87
N ASP A 57 16.41 4.36 6.69
CA ASP A 57 16.85 5.32 5.68
C ASP A 57 16.35 4.92 4.29
N GLY A 58 15.79 5.88 3.54
CA GLY A 58 15.20 5.66 2.22
C GLY A 58 13.85 4.93 2.20
N ILE A 59 13.27 4.56 3.34
CA ILE A 59 11.94 3.94 3.45
C ILE A 59 10.96 4.94 4.06
N GLY A 60 10.20 5.64 3.22
CA GLY A 60 9.08 6.48 3.68
C GLY A 60 7.80 5.66 3.95
N LEU A 61 6.75 6.31 4.47
CA LEU A 61 5.45 5.68 4.76
C LEU A 61 4.84 4.94 3.57
N THR A 62 4.97 5.49 2.36
CA THR A 62 4.49 4.83 1.14
C THR A 62 5.18 3.48 0.95
N ILE A 63 6.51 3.45 0.94
CA ILE A 63 7.23 2.18 0.75
C ILE A 63 6.96 1.23 1.93
N ALA A 64 6.96 1.74 3.16
CA ALA A 64 6.69 0.95 4.35
C ALA A 64 5.32 0.24 4.28
N SER A 65 4.23 0.98 3.98
CA SER A 65 2.89 0.38 3.84
C SER A 65 2.81 -0.60 2.66
N GLY A 66 3.52 -0.32 1.56
CA GLY A 66 3.66 -1.24 0.44
C GLY A 66 4.32 -2.56 0.81
N LEU A 67 5.40 -2.51 1.60
CA LEU A 67 6.11 -3.69 2.07
C LEU A 67 5.24 -4.55 3.01
N ILE A 68 4.38 -3.92 3.82
CA ILE A 68 3.45 -4.67 4.70
C ILE A 68 2.40 -5.37 3.84
N TRP A 69 1.74 -4.64 2.93
CA TRP A 69 0.77 -5.21 1.99
C TRP A 69 1.34 -6.36 1.16
N SER A 70 2.58 -6.27 0.70
CA SER A 70 3.14 -7.34 -0.13
C SER A 70 3.31 -8.66 0.62
N THR A 71 3.37 -8.64 1.95
CA THR A 71 3.39 -9.84 2.79
C THR A 71 2.01 -10.30 3.26
N ASP A 72 1.06 -9.40 3.35
CA ASP A 72 -0.33 -9.69 3.72
C ASP A 72 -1.32 -8.84 2.89
N PRO A 73 -1.58 -9.26 1.65
CA PRO A 73 -2.41 -8.48 0.73
C PRO A 73 -3.90 -8.49 1.08
N MET A 74 -4.33 -9.33 2.04
CA MET A 74 -5.72 -9.47 2.44
C MET A 74 -6.08 -8.52 3.58
N GLU A 75 -5.15 -8.20 4.46
CA GLU A 75 -5.42 -7.36 5.65
C GLU A 75 -4.75 -5.98 5.61
N ALA A 76 -3.64 -5.82 4.88
CA ALA A 76 -2.93 -4.56 4.80
C ALA A 76 -3.27 -3.77 3.53
N VAL A 77 -2.94 -2.48 3.52
CA VAL A 77 -3.18 -1.58 2.38
C VAL A 77 -1.91 -0.80 2.05
N PRO A 78 -1.49 -0.74 0.77
CA PRO A 78 -0.34 0.05 0.35
C PRO A 78 -0.78 1.49 0.08
N PHE A 79 -0.28 2.46 0.85
CA PHE A 79 -0.69 3.86 0.71
C PHE A 79 0.31 4.68 -0.10
N ASP A 80 0.04 4.77 -1.40
CA ASP A 80 0.57 5.85 -2.23
C ASP A 80 -0.37 7.06 -2.25
N LYS A 81 0.06 8.13 -2.94
CA LYS A 81 -0.75 9.36 -3.04
C LYS A 81 -2.13 9.13 -3.66
N PHE A 82 -2.26 8.17 -4.58
CA PHE A 82 -3.51 7.91 -5.28
C PHE A 82 -4.48 7.16 -4.38
N THR A 83 -4.00 6.10 -3.74
CA THR A 83 -4.74 5.28 -2.77
C THR A 83 -5.25 6.15 -1.63
N MET A 84 -4.39 7.02 -1.08
CA MET A 84 -4.78 7.95 -0.02
C MET A 84 -5.85 8.94 -0.51
N THR A 85 -5.63 9.59 -1.66
CA THR A 85 -6.58 10.58 -2.21
C THR A 85 -7.93 9.94 -2.51
N TYR A 86 -7.92 8.72 -3.05
CA TYR A 86 -9.13 7.99 -3.38
C TYR A 86 -9.92 7.63 -2.12
N ALA A 87 -9.25 7.09 -1.09
CA ALA A 87 -9.87 6.76 0.18
C ALA A 87 -10.50 7.97 0.90
N LEU A 88 -9.89 9.16 0.77
CA LEU A 88 -10.45 10.41 1.28
C LEU A 88 -11.64 10.89 0.45
N THR A 89 -11.57 10.77 -0.88
CA THR A 89 -12.63 11.18 -1.80
C THR A 89 -13.89 10.35 -1.59
N GLU A 90 -13.73 9.04 -1.43
CA GLU A 90 -14.82 8.10 -1.12
C GLU A 90 -15.26 8.16 0.35
N ARG A 91 -14.63 9.03 1.17
CA ARG A 91 -14.92 9.24 2.60
C ARG A 91 -14.77 7.97 3.44
N ILE A 92 -13.98 7.00 2.97
CA ILE A 92 -13.60 5.80 3.71
C ILE A 92 -12.69 6.22 4.87
N LEU A 93 -11.72 7.10 4.58
CA LEU A 93 -10.87 7.74 5.58
C LEU A 93 -11.31 9.18 5.83
N ARG A 94 -11.09 9.65 7.07
CA ARG A 94 -11.44 11.02 7.49
C ARG A 94 -10.26 11.98 7.47
N ASN A 95 -9.04 11.46 7.46
CA ASN A 95 -7.80 12.22 7.42
C ASN A 95 -6.71 11.39 6.72
N GLU A 96 -5.60 12.05 6.39
CA GLU A 96 -4.49 11.45 5.62
C GLU A 96 -3.42 10.78 6.49
N HIS A 97 -3.63 10.70 7.81
CA HIS A 97 -2.62 10.19 8.74
C HIS A 97 -2.76 8.68 8.92
N ILE A 98 -1.76 7.93 8.44
CA ILE A 98 -1.65 6.49 8.66
C ILE A 98 -0.55 6.12 9.67
N SER A 99 0.31 7.05 10.07
CA SER A 99 1.33 6.82 11.08
C SER A 99 0.81 7.06 12.51
N GLY A 100 1.59 6.65 13.52
CA GLY A 100 1.28 6.97 14.91
C GLY A 100 0.09 6.20 15.49
N GLY A 101 -0.12 4.96 15.07
CA GLY A 101 -1.22 4.11 15.56
C GLY A 101 -2.51 4.18 14.75
N HIS A 102 -2.44 4.62 13.49
CA HIS A 102 -3.61 4.79 12.62
C HIS A 102 -3.60 3.87 11.38
N TYR A 103 -2.55 3.08 11.18
CA TYR A 103 -2.40 2.28 9.98
C TYR A 103 -3.36 1.09 9.98
N ALA A 104 -3.43 0.35 11.09
CA ALA A 104 -4.30 -0.81 11.21
C ALA A 104 -5.79 -0.45 11.03
N ASP A 105 -6.23 0.63 11.69
CA ASP A 105 -7.60 1.16 11.56
C ASP A 105 -7.90 1.65 10.13
N ALA A 106 -6.94 2.30 9.46
CA ALA A 106 -7.09 2.71 8.06
C ALA A 106 -7.22 1.49 7.12
N CYS A 107 -6.41 0.44 7.33
CA CYS A 107 -6.48 -0.79 6.55
C CYS A 107 -7.85 -1.47 6.74
N GLN A 108 -8.29 -1.64 7.98
CA GLN A 108 -9.59 -2.26 8.29
C GLN A 108 -10.77 -1.55 7.61
N LYS A 109 -10.75 -0.21 7.53
CA LYS A 109 -11.80 0.55 6.86
C LYS A 109 -11.83 0.32 5.35
N ILE A 110 -10.66 0.24 4.71
CA ILE A 110 -10.57 -0.01 3.28
C ILE A 110 -10.92 -1.47 2.97
N VAL A 111 -10.44 -2.43 3.77
CA VAL A 111 -10.82 -3.85 3.63
C VAL A 111 -12.33 -4.01 3.78
N ALA A 112 -12.95 -3.42 4.81
CA ALA A 112 -14.40 -3.47 5.00
C ALA A 112 -15.18 -2.75 3.88
N TYR A 113 -14.60 -1.71 3.28
CA TYR A 113 -15.16 -1.11 2.07
C TYR A 113 -15.14 -2.12 0.92
N CYS A 114 -13.99 -2.78 0.69
CA CYS A 114 -13.80 -3.74 -0.40
C CYS A 114 -14.75 -4.94 -0.29
N ASP A 115 -14.94 -5.47 0.93
CA ASP A 115 -15.87 -6.57 1.23
C ASP A 115 -17.33 -6.27 0.85
N GLY A 116 -17.68 -4.99 0.68
CA GLY A 116 -19.00 -4.55 0.25
C GLY A 116 -19.27 -4.71 -1.26
N PHE A 117 -18.27 -5.07 -2.06
CA PHE A 117 -18.35 -5.10 -3.51
C PHE A 117 -17.91 -6.42 -4.13
N THR A 118 -18.48 -6.72 -5.29
CA THR A 118 -18.04 -7.78 -6.19
C THR A 118 -17.72 -7.17 -7.55
N MET A 119 -16.81 -7.80 -8.28
CA MET A 119 -16.51 -7.46 -9.67
C MET A 119 -16.75 -8.65 -10.58
N THR A 120 -17.19 -8.36 -11.80
CA THR A 120 -17.31 -9.35 -12.88
C THR A 120 -16.07 -9.27 -13.75
N GLU A 121 -15.35 -10.38 -13.88
CA GLU A 121 -14.19 -10.48 -14.75
C GLU A 121 -14.59 -10.61 -16.23
N ALA A 122 -13.61 -10.53 -17.13
CA ALA A 122 -13.82 -10.58 -18.58
C ALA A 122 -14.43 -11.91 -19.06
N ASP A 123 -14.27 -12.99 -18.29
CA ASP A 123 -14.86 -14.31 -18.54
C ASP A 123 -16.27 -14.49 -17.96
N GLY A 124 -16.79 -13.45 -17.30
CA GLY A 124 -18.13 -13.43 -16.70
C GLY A 124 -18.20 -13.99 -15.28
N ILE A 125 -17.07 -14.36 -14.67
CA ILE A 125 -17.03 -14.86 -13.29
C ILE A 125 -17.07 -13.68 -12.31
N GLU A 126 -17.92 -13.78 -11.30
CA GLU A 126 -17.92 -12.84 -10.18
C GLU A 126 -16.86 -13.23 -9.14
N ARG A 127 -16.06 -12.26 -8.71
CA ARG A 127 -15.16 -12.40 -7.58
C ARG A 127 -15.30 -11.22 -6.62
N VAL A 128 -14.79 -11.41 -5.41
CA VAL A 128 -14.71 -10.36 -4.40
C VAL A 128 -13.79 -9.25 -4.90
N TYR A 129 -14.15 -8.00 -4.61
CA TYR A 129 -13.29 -6.85 -4.83
C TYR A 129 -12.21 -6.83 -3.76
N GLU A 130 -10.94 -6.87 -4.16
CA GLU A 130 -9.80 -6.98 -3.24
C GLU A 130 -9.09 -5.63 -3.08
N VAL A 131 -8.23 -5.51 -2.08
CA VAL A 131 -7.40 -4.31 -1.86
C VAL A 131 -6.56 -3.96 -3.09
N GLU A 132 -6.10 -4.96 -3.85
CA GLU A 132 -5.35 -4.71 -5.08
C GLU A 132 -6.21 -3.99 -6.15
N ASP A 133 -7.49 -4.34 -6.26
CA ASP A 133 -8.43 -3.65 -7.16
C ASP A 133 -8.65 -2.21 -6.72
N PHE A 134 -8.83 -1.99 -5.41
CA PHE A 134 -8.95 -0.65 -4.83
C PHE A 134 -7.77 0.24 -5.21
N VAL A 135 -6.55 -0.28 -5.10
CA VAL A 135 -5.32 0.47 -5.42
C VAL A 135 -5.20 0.74 -6.92
N ARG A 136 -5.55 -0.24 -7.77
CA ARG A 136 -5.54 -0.07 -9.24
C ARG A 136 -6.57 0.97 -9.67
N GLU A 137 -7.80 0.87 -9.16
CA GLU A 137 -8.88 1.82 -9.44
C GLU A 137 -8.55 3.22 -8.92
N ALA A 138 -7.97 3.33 -7.72
CA ALA A 138 -7.49 4.60 -7.17
C ALA A 138 -6.51 5.28 -8.13
N ARG A 139 -5.55 4.52 -8.66
CA ARG A 139 -4.58 5.04 -9.62
C ARG A 139 -5.23 5.50 -10.92
N GLU A 140 -6.17 4.74 -11.46
CA GLU A 140 -6.89 5.09 -12.70
C GLU A 140 -7.74 6.35 -12.52
N LYS A 141 -8.51 6.43 -11.44
CA LYS A 141 -9.42 7.55 -11.18
C LYS A 141 -8.69 8.83 -10.76
N MET A 142 -7.55 8.72 -10.09
CA MET A 142 -6.85 9.87 -9.50
C MET A 142 -5.71 10.41 -10.37
N ILE A 143 -5.34 9.76 -11.48
CA ILE A 143 -4.22 10.21 -12.34
C ILE A 143 -4.43 11.62 -12.92
N ASP A 144 -5.67 11.97 -13.23
CA ASP A 144 -6.06 13.27 -13.81
C ASP A 144 -6.69 14.21 -12.78
N PHE A 145 -6.65 13.87 -11.48
CA PHE A 145 -7.30 14.68 -10.47
C PHE A 145 -6.58 16.05 -10.35
N PRO A 146 -7.26 17.18 -10.62
CA PRO A 146 -6.62 18.49 -10.73
C PRO A 146 -5.95 18.99 -9.44
N GLY A 147 -6.26 18.38 -8.29
CA GLY A 147 -5.60 18.66 -7.01
C GLY A 147 -4.32 17.87 -6.72
N LEU A 148 -3.97 16.86 -7.54
CA LEU A 148 -2.80 15.99 -7.36
C LEU A 148 -1.58 16.40 -8.19
N LEU A 149 -1.77 17.32 -9.15
CA LEU A 149 -0.71 18.00 -9.86
C LEU A 149 -0.51 19.36 -9.19
N GLY A 150 0.48 19.44 -8.29
CA GLY A 150 0.97 20.75 -7.82
C GLY A 150 1.36 21.64 -9.01
N PRO A 151 1.49 22.97 -8.82
CA PRO A 151 1.81 23.88 -9.91
C PRO A 151 3.09 23.42 -10.61
N LYS A 152 3.04 23.38 -11.95
CA LYS A 152 4.17 23.09 -12.84
C LYS A 152 5.31 24.09 -12.64
#